data_AF-A0A3M2VJS4-F1
#
_entry.id   AF-A0A3M2VJS4-F1
#
_cell.length_a   1.000
_cell.length_b   1.000
_cell.length_c   1.000
_cell.angle_alpha   90.00
_cell.angle_beta   90.00
_cell.angle_gamma   90.00
#
_symmetry.space_group_name_H-M   'P 1'
#
loop_
_entity.id
_entity.type
_entity.pdbx_description
1 polymer ?
#
loop_
_entity_poly.entity_id
_entity_poly.type
_entity_poly.pdbx_seq_one_letter_code
_entity_poly.pdbx_strand_id
1 'polypeptide(L)'
;MMDADIFMENGQDDVELQMRQFRNLVSSKVDAIVVAMVNGKSAPEMMRLASEAKVPLVFVNRNPDPAKWPAQTAFVGSDELESGTLQMEELARRANYKGNVVILVGDPSNKSSVMR
;
A
#
# COMPACT_ATOMS: atom_id res chain seq x y z
N MET A 1 -15.93 22.13 -6.26
CA MET A 1 -15.59 20.78 -5.74
C MET A 1 -15.57 19.87 -6.93
N MET A 2 -14.65 18.91 -6.99
CA MET A 2 -14.78 17.83 -7.97
C MET A 2 -15.87 16.90 -7.44
N ASP A 3 -16.98 16.77 -8.15
CA ASP A 3 -18.03 15.82 -7.82
C ASP A 3 -17.52 14.42 -8.17
N ALA A 4 -17.38 13.56 -7.16
CA ALA A 4 -17.02 12.16 -7.31
C ALA A 4 -17.88 11.33 -6.35
N ASP A 5 -18.52 10.30 -6.87
CA ASP A 5 -19.22 9.31 -6.06
C ASP A 5 -18.20 8.34 -5.45
N ILE A 6 -18.14 8.27 -4.12
CA ILE A 6 -17.15 7.48 -3.40
C ILE A 6 -17.80 6.23 -2.80
N PHE A 7 -17.32 5.07 -3.23
CA PHE A 7 -17.58 3.80 -2.57
C PHE A 7 -16.42 3.49 -1.62
N MET A 8 -16.72 3.33 -0.33
CA MET A 8 -15.71 3.06 0.69
C MET A 8 -15.90 1.66 1.26
N GLU A 9 -14.84 0.87 1.20
CA GLU A 9 -14.79 -0.49 1.70
C GLU A 9 -13.69 -0.61 2.77
N ASN A 10 -13.94 -1.43 3.79
CA ASN A 10 -12.96 -1.73 4.83
C ASN A 10 -12.67 -3.24 4.83
N GLY A 11 -11.40 -3.59 4.61
CA GLY A 11 -10.94 -4.98 4.58
C GLY A 11 -10.82 -5.63 5.96
N GLN A 12 -10.87 -4.88 7.06
CA GLN A 12 -10.78 -5.39 8.44
C GLN A 12 -9.61 -6.36 8.70
N ASP A 13 -8.45 -6.11 8.08
CA ASP A 13 -7.29 -7.00 8.08
C ASP A 13 -7.55 -8.43 7.57
N ASP A 14 -8.68 -8.64 6.89
CA ASP A 14 -9.08 -9.88 6.25
C ASP A 14 -8.83 -9.80 4.73
N VAL A 15 -7.89 -10.62 4.27
CA VAL A 15 -7.48 -10.68 2.87
C VAL A 15 -8.60 -11.16 1.96
N GLU A 16 -9.41 -12.11 2.40
CA GLU A 16 -10.52 -12.67 1.62
C GLU A 16 -11.66 -11.67 1.48
N LEU A 17 -11.97 -10.95 2.57
CA LEU A 17 -12.92 -9.83 2.57
C LEU A 17 -12.46 -8.74 1.61
N GLN A 18 -11.21 -8.26 1.73
CA GLN A 18 -10.70 -7.21 0.84
C GLN A 18 -10.73 -7.64 -0.63
N MET A 19 -10.36 -8.88 -0.94
CA MET A 19 -10.40 -9.39 -2.32
C MET A 19 -11.83 -9.52 -2.85
N ARG A 20 -12.81 -9.87 -2.01
CA ARG A 20 -14.23 -9.89 -2.39
C ARG A 20 -14.73 -8.48 -2.69
N GLN A 21 -14.44 -7.51 -1.82
CA GLN A 21 -14.78 -6.09 -2.03
C GLN A 21 -14.14 -5.55 -3.32
N PHE A 22 -12.87 -5.84 -3.54
CA PHE A 22 -12.15 -5.45 -4.76
C PHE A 22 -12.82 -6.00 -6.03
N ARG A 23 -13.16 -7.30 -6.05
CA ARG A 23 -13.88 -7.91 -7.18
C ARG A 23 -15.25 -7.29 -7.43
N ASN A 24 -15.96 -6.89 -6.37
CA ASN A 24 -17.24 -6.21 -6.49
C ASN A 24 -17.06 -4.84 -7.15
N LEU A 25 -16.09 -4.03 -6.72
CA LEU A 25 -15.79 -2.72 -7.32
C LEU A 25 -15.41 -2.84 -8.80
N VAL A 26 -14.54 -3.81 -9.13
CA VAL A 26 -14.18 -4.13 -10.52
C VAL A 26 -15.41 -4.51 -11.34
N SER A 27 -16.29 -5.35 -10.78
CA SER A 27 -17.53 -5.80 -11.46
C SER A 27 -18.54 -4.67 -11.65
N SER A 28 -18.59 -3.73 -10.70
CA SER A 28 -19.40 -2.50 -10.79
C SER A 28 -18.84 -1.48 -11.79
N LYS A 29 -17.66 -1.72 -12.38
CA LYS A 29 -17.01 -0.85 -13.38
C LYS A 29 -16.86 0.59 -12.90
N VAL A 30 -16.39 0.76 -11.66
CA VAL A 30 -16.01 2.07 -11.14
C VAL A 30 -14.93 2.73 -12.01
N ASP A 31 -14.88 4.07 -12.02
CA ASP A 31 -13.95 4.82 -12.84
C ASP A 31 -12.48 4.67 -12.40
N ALA A 32 -12.24 4.33 -11.14
CA ALA A 32 -10.92 4.01 -10.59
C ALA A 32 -11.04 3.30 -9.23
N ILE A 33 -9.98 2.58 -8.84
CA ILE A 33 -9.85 2.00 -7.50
C ILE A 33 -8.58 2.55 -6.84
N VAL A 34 -8.71 3.02 -5.60
CA VAL A 34 -7.60 3.37 -4.71
C VAL A 34 -7.59 2.38 -3.55
N VAL A 35 -6.45 1.71 -3.31
CA VAL A 35 -6.39 0.61 -2.34
C VAL A 35 -5.14 0.68 -1.45
N ALA A 36 -5.37 0.65 -0.14
CA ALA A 36 -4.37 0.26 0.85
C ALA A 36 -4.53 -1.25 1.08
N MET A 37 -3.57 -2.06 0.60
CA MET A 37 -3.68 -3.52 0.71
C MET A 37 -3.65 -3.97 2.17
N VAL A 38 -4.43 -5.00 2.50
CA VAL A 38 -4.26 -5.76 3.74
C VAL A 38 -2.95 -6.56 3.65
N ASN A 39 -2.70 -7.21 2.51
CA ASN A 39 -1.50 -8.03 2.31
C ASN A 39 -0.92 -7.82 0.90
N GLY A 40 0.38 -7.55 0.83
CA GLY A 40 1.09 -7.31 -0.45
C GLY A 40 1.06 -8.49 -1.42
N LYS A 41 0.87 -9.73 -0.94
CA LYS A 41 0.77 -10.93 -1.79
C LYS A 41 -0.46 -10.93 -2.71
N SER A 42 -1.46 -10.11 -2.41
CA SER A 42 -2.67 -9.98 -3.25
C SER A 42 -2.47 -9.05 -4.45
N ALA A 43 -1.39 -8.27 -4.48
CA ALA A 43 -1.17 -7.25 -5.51
C ALA A 43 -1.18 -7.80 -6.94
N PRO A 44 -0.53 -8.94 -7.26
CA PRO A 44 -0.55 -9.51 -8.62
C PRO A 44 -1.98 -9.77 -9.12
N GLU A 45 -2.83 -10.30 -8.25
CA GLU A 45 -4.22 -10.61 -8.60
C GLU A 45 -5.07 -9.34 -8.74
N MET A 46 -4.89 -8.36 -7.84
CA MET A 46 -5.56 -7.06 -7.95
C MET A 46 -5.20 -6.35 -9.27
N MET A 47 -3.91 -6.32 -9.62
CA MET A 47 -3.43 -5.77 -10.89
C MET A 47 -4.01 -6.50 -12.10
N ARG A 48 -4.05 -7.83 -12.06
CA ARG A 48 -4.63 -8.65 -13.15
C ARG A 48 -6.11 -8.33 -13.36
N LEU A 49 -6.91 -8.36 -12.29
CA LEU A 49 -8.35 -8.10 -12.32
C LEU A 49 -8.66 -6.68 -12.82
N ALA A 50 -7.95 -5.67 -12.31
CA ALA A 50 -8.12 -4.28 -12.74
C ALA A 50 -7.73 -4.09 -14.21
N SER A 51 -6.61 -4.67 -14.64
CA SER A 51 -6.16 -4.59 -16.04
C SER A 51 -7.12 -5.26 -17.01
N GLU A 52 -7.67 -6.43 -16.67
CA GLU A 52 -8.66 -7.13 -17.49
C GLU A 52 -9.97 -6.34 -17.63
N ALA A 53 -10.41 -5.70 -16.54
CA ALA A 53 -11.59 -4.85 -16.53
C ALA A 53 -11.35 -3.43 -17.06
N LYS A 54 -10.09 -3.06 -17.33
CA LYS A 54 -9.66 -1.71 -17.72
C LYS A 54 -10.00 -0.62 -16.69
N VAL A 55 -9.95 -0.97 -15.41
CA VAL A 55 -10.16 -0.05 -14.29
C VAL A 55 -8.79 0.47 -13.82
N PRO A 56 -8.55 1.79 -13.80
CA PRO A 56 -7.34 2.37 -13.21
C PRO A 56 -7.17 1.96 -11.75
N LEU A 57 -5.95 1.61 -11.35
CA LEU A 57 -5.64 1.09 -10.02
C LEU A 57 -4.49 1.89 -9.37
N VAL A 58 -4.75 2.47 -8.20
CA VAL A 58 -3.74 3.17 -7.40
C VAL A 58 -3.56 2.45 -6.07
N PHE A 59 -2.34 1.96 -5.82
CA PHE A 59 -1.94 1.49 -4.50
C PHE A 59 -1.53 2.68 -3.65
N VAL A 60 -1.94 2.70 -2.38
CA VAL A 60 -1.53 3.73 -1.43
C VAL A 60 -0.91 3.12 -0.19
N ASN A 61 0.12 3.77 0.36
CA ASN A 61 0.80 3.45 1.62
C ASN A 61 1.53 2.08 1.67
N ARG A 62 1.03 1.05 0.98
CA ARG A 62 1.65 -0.27 0.87
C ARG A 62 2.10 -0.49 -0.56
N ASN A 63 3.41 -0.42 -0.79
CA ASN A 63 3.99 -0.57 -2.12
C ASN A 63 4.05 -2.06 -2.54
N PRO A 64 3.39 -2.46 -3.64
CA PRO A 64 3.46 -3.84 -4.14
C PRO A 64 4.79 -4.20 -4.86
N ASP A 65 5.60 -3.21 -5.23
CA ASP A 65 6.91 -3.35 -5.89
C ASP A 65 6.98 -4.42 -7.00
N PRO A 66 6.09 -4.34 -8.02
CA PRO A 66 6.11 -5.30 -9.12
C PRO A 66 7.35 -5.09 -10.00
N ALA A 67 7.89 -6.18 -10.54
CA ALA A 67 8.97 -6.11 -11.53
C ALA A 67 8.60 -5.29 -12.77
N LYS A 68 7.30 -5.22 -13.11
CA LYS A 68 6.75 -4.39 -14.18
C LYS A 68 5.37 -3.88 -13.80
N TRP A 69 5.18 -2.58 -13.88
CA TRP A 69 3.88 -1.95 -13.70
C TRP A 69 2.98 -2.16 -14.93
N PRO A 70 1.75 -2.66 -14.76
CA PRO A 70 0.73 -2.63 -15.81
C PRO A 70 0.36 -1.18 -16.17
N ALA A 71 -0.19 -0.98 -17.37
CA ALA A 71 -0.74 0.32 -17.75
C ALA A 71 -1.86 0.74 -16.79
N GLN A 72 -2.02 2.05 -16.58
CA GLN A 72 -3.02 2.62 -15.67
C GLN A 72 -2.95 2.11 -14.23
N THR A 73 -1.76 1.68 -13.79
CA THR A 73 -1.50 1.30 -12.42
C THR A 73 -0.43 2.23 -11.83
N ALA A 74 -0.61 2.68 -10.60
CA ALA A 74 0.36 3.52 -9.91
C ALA A 74 0.46 3.16 -8.41
N PHE A 75 1.52 3.66 -7.78
CA PHE A 75 1.66 3.69 -6.33
C PHE A 75 1.85 5.13 -5.86
N VAL A 76 1.18 5.49 -4.76
CA VAL A 76 1.33 6.77 -4.07
C VAL A 76 1.65 6.49 -2.61
N GLY A 77 2.85 6.88 -2.19
CA GLY A 77 3.32 6.75 -0.81
C GLY A 77 4.70 7.35 -0.64
N SER A 78 5.22 7.26 0.57
CA SER A 78 6.55 7.77 0.91
C SER A 78 7.66 6.88 0.37
N ASP A 79 8.87 7.43 0.27
CA ASP A 79 10.08 6.60 0.27
C ASP A 79 10.32 6.11 1.71
N GLU A 80 10.03 4.84 1.93
CA GLU A 80 10.11 4.21 3.26
C GLU A 80 11.55 4.11 3.77
N LEU A 81 12.53 3.96 2.87
CA LEU A 81 13.94 3.91 3.25
C LEU A 81 14.42 5.29 3.71
N GLU A 82 14.06 6.33 2.96
CA GLU A 82 14.35 7.71 3.37
C GLU A 82 13.66 8.04 4.69
N SER A 83 12.38 7.68 4.84
CA SER A 83 11.61 7.93 6.06
C SER A 83 12.23 7.25 7.28
N GLY A 84 12.61 5.97 7.16
CA GLY A 84 13.30 5.23 8.22
C GLY A 84 14.68 5.81 8.56
N THR A 85 15.42 6.26 7.54
CA THR A 85 16.73 6.92 7.71
C THR A 85 16.59 8.22 8.48
N LEU A 86 15.65 9.09 8.08
CA LEU A 86 15.38 10.35 8.76
C LEU A 86 14.94 10.15 10.21
N GLN A 87 14.11 9.13 10.47
CA GLN A 87 13.67 8.79 11.83
C GLN A 87 14.84 8.37 12.72
N MET A 88 15.71 7.49 12.21
CA MET A 88 16.87 7.00 12.98
C MET A 88 17.95 8.06 13.16
N GLU A 89 18.15 8.94 12.18
CA GLU A 89 19.08 10.06 12.28
C GLU A 89 18.64 11.05 13.36
N GLU A 90 17.36 11.40 13.42
CA GLU A 90 16.85 12.30 14.46
C GLU A 90 16.94 11.65 15.86
N LEU A 91 16.72 10.34 15.98
CA LEU A 91 16.94 9.61 17.23
C LEU A 91 18.42 9.67 17.65
N ALA A 92 19.34 9.39 16.71
CA ALA A 92 20.77 9.42 16.97
C ALA A 92 21.23 10.81 17.40
N ARG A 93 20.78 11.87 16.71
CA ARG A 93 21.07 13.26 17.05
C ARG A 93 20.65 13.60 18.49
N ARG A 94 19.44 13.19 18.90
CA ARG A 94 18.94 13.39 20.28
C ARG A 94 19.72 12.60 21.33
N ALA A 95 20.24 11.44 20.96
CA ALA A 95 21.03 10.58 21.82
C ALA A 95 22.54 10.92 21.83
N ASN A 96 22.95 12.02 21.20
CA ASN A 96 24.37 12.35 20.97
C ASN A 96 25.15 11.19 20.33
N TYR A 97 24.51 10.47 19.41
CA TYR A 97 25.02 9.32 18.67
C TYR A 97 25.56 8.20 19.57
N LYS A 98 25.01 8.04 20.79
CA LYS A 98 25.44 7.03 21.77
C LYS A 98 24.25 6.41 22.50
N GLY A 99 24.40 5.15 22.91
CA GLY A 99 23.43 4.44 23.73
C GLY A 99 22.89 3.17 23.08
N ASN A 100 21.92 2.55 23.74
CA ASN A 100 21.25 1.35 23.25
C ASN A 100 19.98 1.74 22.49
N VAL A 101 19.70 1.02 21.41
CA VAL A 101 18.50 1.22 20.58
C VAL A 101 17.58 0.01 20.74
N VAL A 102 16.29 0.27 20.90
CA VAL A 102 15.24 -0.75 20.78
C VAL A 102 14.49 -0.50 19.48
N ILE A 103 14.32 -1.54 18.67
CA ILE A 103 13.57 -1.47 17.41
C ILE A 103 12.19 -2.08 17.64
N LEU A 104 11.14 -1.27 17.50
CA LEU A 104 9.77 -1.74 17.44
C LEU A 104 9.44 -2.03 15.98
N VAL A 105 8.99 -3.25 15.69
CA VAL A 105 8.72 -3.72 14.32
C VAL A 105 7.23 -3.82 14.10
N GLY A 106 6.75 -3.29 12.97
CA GLY A 106 5.36 -3.38 12.54
C GLY A 106 4.99 -4.75 11.96
N ASP A 107 3.83 -4.82 11.32
CA ASP A 107 3.33 -6.04 10.67
C ASP A 107 4.30 -6.50 9.55
N PRO A 108 4.86 -7.73 9.63
CA PRO A 108 5.80 -8.24 8.62
C PRO A 108 5.18 -8.44 7.23
N SER A 109 3.84 -8.42 7.11
CA SER A 109 3.15 -8.42 5.81
C SER A 109 3.30 -7.10 5.05
N ASN A 110 3.72 -6.03 5.75
CA ASN A 110 3.95 -4.72 5.17
C ASN A 110 5.43 -4.52 4.82
N LYS A 111 5.69 -4.17 3.55
CA LYS A 111 7.05 -3.94 3.05
C LYS A 111 7.80 -2.85 3.86
N SER A 112 7.10 -1.78 4.27
CA SER A 112 7.73 -0.71 5.08
C SER A 112 8.20 -1.17 6.45
N SER A 113 7.64 -2.25 6.99
CA SER A 113 8.06 -2.82 8.28
C SER A 113 9.29 -3.71 8.18
N VAL A 114 9.63 -4.18 6.97
CA VAL A 114 10.79 -5.06 6.74
C VAL A 114 11.99 -4.33 6.11
N MET A 115 11.75 -3.24 5.39
CA MET A 115 12.81 -2.38 4.85
C MET A 115 13.47 -1.57 5.98
N ARG A 116 14.80 -1.47 5.95
CA ARG A 116 15.63 -0.75 6.93
C ARG A 116 16.76 -0.06 6.21
#